data_AF-X1I7A2-F1
#
_entry.id   AF-X1I7A2-F1
#
_cell.length_a   1.000
_cell.length_b   1.000
_cell.length_c   1.000
_cell.angle_alpha   90.00
_cell.angle_beta   90.00
_cell.angle_gamma   90.00
#
_symmetry.space_group_name_H-M   'P 1'
#
loop_
_entity.id
_entity.type
_entity.pdbx_description
1 polymer ?
#
loop_
_entity_poly.entity_id
_entity_poly.type
_entity_poly.pdbx_seq_one_letter_code
_entity_poly.pdbx_strand_id
1 'polypeptide(L)' 'MMPAYERRIIHLELAERDDVTTESIGEEPERRVIIRPYP' A
#
# COMPACT_ATOMS: atom_id res chain seq x y z
N MET A 1 -9.45 -9.07 -5.96
CA MET A 1 -8.03 -9.43 -5.77
C MET A 1 -7.20 -8.40 -6.51
N MET A 2 -6.43 -7.58 -5.81
CA MET A 2 -5.48 -6.65 -6.43
C MET A 2 -4.15 -7.40 -6.63
N PRO A 3 -3.62 -7.54 -7.86
CA PRO A 3 -2.35 -8.21 -8.09
C PRO A 3 -1.18 -7.60 -7.29
N ALA A 4 -0.17 -8.43 -7.01
CA ALA A 4 1.02 -7.99 -6.28
C ALA A 4 1.75 -6.81 -6.97
N TYR A 5 1.73 -6.74 -8.30
CA TYR A 5 2.37 -5.64 -9.03
C TYR A 5 1.63 -4.31 -8.84
N GLU A 6 0.29 -4.32 -8.74
CA GLU A 6 -0.50 -3.09 -8.50
C GLU A 6 -0.24 -2.56 -7.10
N ARG A 7 -0.18 -3.45 -6.09
CA ARG A 7 0.22 -3.07 -4.73
C ARG A 7 1.62 -2.47 -4.70
N ARG A 8 2.56 -3.05 -5.45
CA ARG A 8 3.94 -2.53 -5.56
C ARG A 8 3.97 -1.13 -6.16
N ILE A 9 3.15 -0.85 -7.19
CA ILE A 9 3.07 0.50 -7.78
C ILE A 9 2.62 1.51 -6.73
N ILE A 10 1.57 1.19 -5.96
CA ILE A 10 1.07 2.06 -4.88
C ILE A 10 2.16 2.33 -3.83
N HIS A 11 2.88 1.29 -3.40
CA HIS A 11 3.95 1.43 -2.43
C HIS A 11 5.11 2.30 -2.94
N LEU A 12 5.52 2.13 -4.21
CA LEU A 12 6.62 2.89 -4.80
C LEU A 12 6.26 4.37 -4.99
N GLU A 13 5.07 4.65 -5.51
CA GLU A 13 4.61 6.03 -5.73
C GLU A 13 4.49 6.81 -4.42
N LEU A 14 4.03 6.16 -3.34
CA LEU A 14 3.85 6.81 -2.05
C LEU A 14 5.08 6.74 -1.14
N ALA A 15 6.17 6.10 -1.55
CA ALA A 15 7.39 5.97 -0.74
C ALA A 15 8.16 7.29 -0.58
N GLU A 16 8.02 8.22 -1.52
CA GLU A 16 8.68 9.54 -1.48
C GLU A 16 7.88 10.60 -0.71
N ARG A 17 6.70 10.24 -0.19
CA ARG A 17 5.87 11.15 0.59
C ARG A 17 6.15 11.01 2.08
N ASP A 18 6.50 12.13 2.71
CA ASP A 18 6.77 12.19 4.14
C ASP A 18 5.49 12.27 5.01
N ASP A 19 4.33 12.52 4.40
CA ASP A 19 3.07 12.75 5.12
C ASP A 19 2.16 11.52 5.20
N VAL A 20 2.54 10.40 4.56
CA VAL A 20 1.75 9.17 4.54
C VAL A 20 2.64 7.93 4.62
N THR A 21 2.07 6.84 5.14
CA THR A 21 2.67 5.51 5.12
C THR A 21 1.72 4.49 4.48
N THR A 22 2.27 3.42 3.94
CA THR A 22 1.53 2.39 3.21
C THR A 22 1.85 0.99 3.72
N GLU A 23 0.82 0.14 3.85
CA GLU A 23 0.96 -1.24 4.35
C GLU A 23 0.02 -2.19 3.61
N SER A 24 0.53 -3.35 3.17
CA SER A 24 -0.30 -4.42 2.59
C SER A 24 -0.77 -5.38 3.68
N ILE A 25 -2.07 -5.39 4.00
CA ILE A 25 -2.66 -6.22 5.05
C ILE A 25 -3.63 -7.26 4.50
N GLY A 26 -3.87 -8.31 5.29
CA GLY A 26 -4.77 -9.42 4.96
C GLY A 26 -4.16 -10.48 4.05
N GLU A 27 -4.91 -11.56 3.82
CA GLU A 27 -4.55 -12.67 2.93
C GLU A 27 -5.37 -12.61 1.64
N GLU A 28 -4.90 -13.28 0.59
CA GLU A 28 -5.66 -13.32 -0.67
C GLU A 28 -6.97 -14.11 -0.47
N PRO A 29 -8.10 -13.68 -1.05
CA PRO A 29 -8.27 -12.56 -1.99
C PRO A 29 -8.56 -11.18 -1.37
N GLU A 30 -8.71 -11.08 -0.04
CA GLU A 30 -9.07 -9.86 0.71
C GLU A 30 -7.88 -8.92 0.97
N ARG A 31 -6.69 -9.31 0.51
CA ARG A 31 -5.45 -8.55 0.67
C ARG A 31 -5.56 -7.18 0.00
N ARG A 32 -5.21 -6.14 0.76
CA ARG A 32 -5.37 -4.74 0.36
C ARG A 32 -4.23 -3.87 0.85
N VAL A 33 -4.04 -2.72 0.20
CA VAL A 33 -3.15 -1.66 0.68
C VAL A 33 -3.95 -0.72 1.58
N ILE A 34 -3.39 -0.38 2.74
CA ILE A 34 -3.88 0.66 3.62
C ILE A 34 -2.90 1.83 3.55
N ILE A 35 -3.44 3.04 3.42
CA ILE A 35 -2.70 4.30 3.43
C ILE A 35 -3.15 5.08 4.66
N ARG A 36 -2.21 5.57 5.47
CA ARG A 36 -2.49 6.33 6.70
C ARG A 36 -1.57 7.55 6.76
N PRO A 37 -1.99 8.67 7.37
CA PRO A 37 -1.09 9.77 7.66
C PRO A 37 0.11 9.31 8.49
N TYR A 38 1.30 9.85 8.18
CA TYR A 38 2.53 9.64 8.94
C TYR A 38 2.94 10.97 9.60
N PRO A 39 3.28 10.98 10.91
CA PRO A 39 3.80 12.17 11.58
C PRO A 39 5.27 12.44 11.25
#